data_AF-A0A3L7BT47-F1
#
_entry.id   AF-A0A3L7BT47-F1
#
_cell.length_a   1.000
_cell.length_b   1.000
_cell.length_c   1.000
_cell.angle_alpha   90.00
_cell.angle_beta   90.00
_cell.angle_gamma   90.00
#
_symmetry.space_group_name_H-M   'P 1'
#
loop_
_entity.id
_entity.type
_entity.pdbx_description
1 polymer ?
#
loop_
_entity_poly.entity_id
_entity_poly.type
_entity_poly.pdbx_seq_one_letter_code
_entity_poly.pdbx_strand_id
1 'polypeptide(L)'
;MKPLAVHCAALSISYGFFLLRDVWCDAGDDNESRRDAQGQVAGGSTYQISVPASSYPPEIGLELRVWASEPAPDRGFWDGCRQLELHCPTGELVVELIAAGGAAVIALPQGVGVYGVRVHRRQADTEEFLIELWWRTPLPPADDDEDFYGDLWT
;
A
#
# COMPACT_ATOMS: atom_id res chain seq x y z
N MET A 1 19.75 -4.79 -9.27
CA MET A 1 18.62 -4.37 -10.12
C MET A 1 18.33 -2.90 -9.82
N LYS A 2 17.62 -2.16 -10.69
CA LYS A 2 17.20 -0.78 -10.44
C LYS A 2 15.67 -0.70 -10.42
N PRO A 3 15.07 0.23 -9.64
CA PRO A 3 13.63 0.44 -9.68
C PRO A 3 13.19 0.96 -11.06
N LEU A 4 11.97 0.60 -11.46
CA LEU A 4 11.28 1.10 -12.64
C LEU A 4 10.77 2.53 -12.43
N ALA A 5 10.34 2.84 -11.21
CA ALA A 5 9.88 4.17 -10.80
C ALA A 5 10.29 4.45 -9.35
N VAL A 6 10.56 5.73 -9.06
CA VAL A 6 10.84 6.22 -7.70
C VAL A 6 10.03 7.48 -7.49
N HIS A 7 9.30 7.53 -6.38
CA HIS A 7 8.48 8.66 -5.96
C HIS A 7 8.86 9.07 -4.55
N CYS A 8 9.17 10.35 -4.36
CA CYS A 8 9.45 10.90 -3.04
C CYS A 8 8.36 11.91 -2.67
N ALA A 9 7.89 11.86 -1.43
CA ALA A 9 6.90 12.78 -0.90
C ALA A 9 7.20 13.12 0.56
N ALA A 10 6.87 14.34 0.95
CA ALA A 10 6.74 14.72 2.35
C ALA A 10 5.26 14.60 2.73
N LEU A 11 4.95 13.91 3.83
CA LEU A 11 3.57 13.68 4.27
C LEU A 11 3.33 14.36 5.62
N SER A 12 2.23 15.11 5.72
CA SER A 12 1.77 15.68 6.99
C SER A 12 0.69 14.78 7.61
N ILE A 13 1.06 14.06 8.66
CA ILE A 13 0.20 13.05 9.28
C ILE A 13 -0.66 13.66 10.40
N SER A 14 -1.97 13.63 10.24
CA SER A 14 -2.91 14.18 11.25
C SER A 14 -3.64 13.11 12.06
N TYR A 15 -3.78 11.89 11.54
CA TYR A 15 -4.60 10.81 12.14
C TYR A 15 -3.80 9.57 12.48
N GLY A 16 -2.49 9.71 12.64
CA GLY A 16 -1.59 8.62 13.05
C GLY A 16 -1.33 7.56 11.97
N PHE A 17 -1.87 7.74 10.76
CA PHE A 17 -1.72 6.82 9.64
C PHE A 17 -1.73 7.56 8.30
N PHE A 18 -1.09 6.96 7.32
CA PHE A 18 -1.41 7.13 5.90
C PHE A 18 -1.77 5.77 5.29
N LEU A 19 -2.44 5.80 4.15
CA LEU A 19 -2.96 4.61 3.48
C LEU A 19 -2.30 4.43 2.11
N LEU A 20 -2.11 3.17 1.71
CA LEU A 20 -1.86 2.78 0.33
C LEU A 20 -3.06 1.97 -0.16
N ARG A 21 -3.62 2.34 -1.30
CA ARG A 21 -4.68 1.57 -1.97
C ARG A 21 -4.72 1.91 -3.46
N ASP A 22 -5.49 1.18 -4.23
CA ASP A 22 -5.79 1.54 -5.60
C ASP A 22 -6.85 2.68 -5.65
N VAL A 23 -6.73 3.62 -6.60
CA VAL A 23 -7.52 4.88 -6.65
C VAL A 23 -9.03 4.64 -6.59
N TRP A 24 -9.53 3.57 -7.20
CA TRP A 24 -10.96 3.28 -7.34
C TRP A 24 -11.42 2.01 -6.64
N CYS A 25 -10.61 1.48 -5.73
CA CYS A 25 -11.03 0.33 -4.94
C CYS A 25 -11.86 0.81 -3.74
N ASP A 26 -13.18 0.61 -3.81
CA ASP A 26 -14.14 0.87 -2.73
C ASP A 26 -14.43 -0.38 -1.88
N ALA A 27 -13.77 -1.50 -2.18
CA ALA A 27 -13.81 -2.71 -1.36
C ALA A 27 -13.50 -2.33 0.09
N GLY A 28 -14.52 -2.41 0.94
CA GLY A 28 -14.46 -1.96 2.32
C GLY A 28 -13.37 -2.72 3.10
N ASP A 29 -12.56 -2.00 3.86
CA ASP A 29 -11.54 -2.58 4.74
C ASP A 29 -12.11 -2.98 6.12
N ASP A 30 -13.26 -2.44 6.53
CA ASP A 30 -13.85 -2.66 7.88
C ASP A 30 -12.84 -2.54 9.05
N ASN A 31 -11.85 -1.63 8.88
CA ASN A 31 -10.71 -1.43 9.76
C ASN A 31 -9.83 -2.68 9.98
N GLU A 32 -9.85 -3.65 9.08
CA GLU A 32 -8.96 -4.81 9.09
C GLU A 32 -7.50 -4.38 9.01
N SER A 33 -7.13 -3.59 7.98
CA SER A 33 -5.74 -3.16 7.81
C SER A 33 -5.24 -2.35 9.01
N ARG A 34 -6.12 -1.55 9.63
CA ARG A 34 -5.79 -0.77 10.84
C ARG A 34 -5.58 -1.63 12.07
N ARG A 35 -6.41 -2.66 12.28
CA ARG A 35 -6.26 -3.61 13.40
C ARG A 35 -4.99 -4.43 13.21
N ASP A 36 -4.73 -4.89 12.00
CA ASP A 36 -3.53 -5.65 11.65
C ASP A 36 -2.24 -4.81 11.79
N ALA A 37 -2.33 -3.48 11.64
CA ALA A 37 -1.20 -2.57 11.83
C ALA A 37 -0.80 -2.36 13.30
N GLN A 38 -1.61 -2.79 14.28
CA GLN A 38 -1.34 -2.54 15.69
C GLN A 38 -0.03 -3.21 16.15
N GLY A 39 0.93 -2.39 16.59
CA GLY A 39 2.25 -2.86 17.02
C GLY A 39 3.17 -3.29 15.87
N GLN A 40 2.79 -3.03 14.61
CA GLN A 40 3.58 -3.37 13.42
C GLN A 40 3.95 -2.12 12.62
N VAL A 41 4.84 -2.27 11.63
CA VAL A 41 5.28 -1.18 10.74
C VAL A 41 4.20 -0.78 9.74
N ALA A 42 3.36 -1.72 9.36
CA ALA A 42 2.20 -1.54 8.49
C ALA A 42 1.20 -2.64 8.83
N GLY A 43 -0.03 -2.55 8.34
CA GLY A 43 -1.00 -3.64 8.32
C GLY A 43 -1.85 -3.58 7.08
N GLY A 44 -2.35 -4.72 6.62
CA GLY A 44 -2.99 -4.84 5.32
C GLY A 44 -4.28 -5.65 5.36
N SER A 45 -5.16 -5.30 4.45
CA SER A 45 -6.17 -6.18 3.86
C SER A 45 -5.80 -6.41 2.39
N THR A 46 -6.65 -7.10 1.62
CA THR A 46 -6.44 -7.37 0.19
C THR A 46 -6.22 -6.09 -0.63
N TYR A 47 -6.94 -5.01 -0.29
CA TYR A 47 -7.04 -3.82 -1.12
C TYR A 47 -6.49 -2.55 -0.47
N GLN A 48 -6.06 -2.63 0.79
CA GLN A 48 -5.56 -1.47 1.53
C GLN A 48 -4.42 -1.86 2.46
N ILE A 49 -3.40 -1.00 2.52
CA ILE A 49 -2.36 -1.05 3.55
C ILE A 49 -2.44 0.23 4.39
N SER A 50 -2.57 0.07 5.70
CA SER A 50 -2.45 1.14 6.69
C SER A 50 -1.03 1.18 7.24
N VAL A 51 -0.40 2.35 7.21
CA VAL A 51 0.95 2.56 7.75
C VAL A 51 0.86 3.51 8.95
N PRO A 52 1.07 3.03 10.20
CA PRO A 52 1.18 3.88 11.36
C PRO A 52 2.34 4.87 11.21
N ALA A 53 2.07 6.14 11.46
CA ALA A 53 3.07 7.20 11.42
C ALA A 53 2.79 8.24 12.50
N SER A 54 3.85 8.86 13.03
CA SER A 54 3.76 9.92 14.00
C SER A 54 3.23 11.20 13.36
N SER A 55 2.40 11.94 14.09
CA SER A 55 2.00 13.32 13.74
C SER A 55 3.04 14.37 14.16
N TYR A 56 4.14 13.92 14.76
CA TYR A 56 5.24 14.77 15.19
C TYR A 56 6.58 14.08 14.86
N PRO A 57 7.48 14.69 14.06
CA PRO A 57 7.44 16.05 13.48
C PRO A 57 6.31 16.28 12.45
N PRO A 58 6.02 17.54 12.03
CA PRO A 58 4.87 17.86 11.16
C PRO A 58 4.94 17.25 9.76
N GLU A 59 6.12 16.79 9.34
CA GLU A 59 6.33 16.12 8.06
C GLU A 59 7.19 14.87 8.27
N ILE A 60 6.80 13.80 7.60
CA ILE A 60 7.57 12.55 7.48
C ILE A 60 8.07 12.39 6.04
N GLY A 61 9.18 11.69 5.87
CA GLY A 61 9.71 11.34 4.55
C GLY A 61 9.13 10.04 4.03
N LEU A 62 8.62 10.02 2.80
CA LEU A 62 8.24 8.82 2.08
C LEU A 62 9.07 8.69 0.80
N GLU A 63 9.72 7.55 0.63
CA GLU A 63 10.24 7.09 -0.65
C GLU A 63 9.49 5.82 -1.07
N LEU A 64 8.95 5.82 -2.29
CA LEU A 64 8.27 4.68 -2.89
C LEU A 64 9.03 4.24 -4.14
N ARG A 65 9.39 2.95 -4.20
CA ARG A 65 10.13 2.34 -5.31
C ARG A 65 9.31 1.22 -5.92
N VAL A 66 9.06 1.31 -7.23
CA VAL A 66 8.40 0.24 -7.98
C VAL A 66 9.45 -0.57 -8.73
N TRP A 67 9.39 -1.89 -8.62
CA TRP A 67 10.34 -2.84 -9.17
C TRP A 67 9.67 -3.81 -10.14
N ALA A 68 10.45 -4.32 -11.10
CA ALA A 68 10.00 -5.36 -12.02
C ALA A 68 9.74 -6.70 -11.32
N SER A 69 10.51 -6.99 -10.28
CA SER A 69 10.45 -8.21 -9.48
C SER A 69 10.87 -7.88 -8.04
N GLU A 70 10.69 -8.82 -7.12
CA GLU A 70 11.04 -8.63 -5.70
C GLU A 70 12.50 -8.13 -5.54
N PRO A 71 12.71 -6.97 -4.89
CA PRO A 71 14.05 -6.50 -4.59
C PRO A 71 14.69 -7.33 -3.48
N ALA A 72 16.02 -7.43 -3.54
CA ALA A 72 16.79 -8.06 -2.48
C ALA A 72 16.49 -7.40 -1.11
N PRO A 73 16.50 -8.17 -0.01
CA PRO A 73 16.28 -7.60 1.32
C PRO A 73 17.29 -6.50 1.64
N ASP A 74 16.82 -5.46 2.33
CA ASP A 74 17.72 -4.45 2.89
C ASP A 74 18.62 -5.05 3.98
N ARG A 75 19.84 -4.52 4.15
CA ARG A 75 20.88 -5.10 5.01
C ARG A 75 20.94 -4.50 6.41
N GLY A 76 19.87 -3.89 6.90
CA GLY A 76 19.72 -3.52 8.31
C GLY A 76 19.87 -2.03 8.60
N PHE A 77 19.46 -1.18 7.66
CA PHE A 77 19.39 0.28 7.90
C PHE A 77 18.08 0.74 8.56
N TRP A 78 17.07 -0.13 8.57
CA TRP A 78 15.70 0.18 9.03
C TRP A 78 15.41 -0.45 10.39
N ASP A 79 14.62 0.25 11.21
CA ASP A 79 14.24 -0.20 12.56
C ASP A 79 13.16 -1.29 12.52
N GLY A 80 12.39 -1.32 11.44
CA GLY A 80 11.40 -2.36 11.20
C GLY A 80 11.04 -2.49 9.73
N CYS A 81 10.53 -3.67 9.38
CA CYS A 81 10.07 -4.00 8.04
C CYS A 81 8.84 -4.92 8.14
N ARG A 82 7.88 -4.73 7.25
CA ARG A 82 6.77 -5.67 7.03
C ARG A 82 6.53 -5.89 5.54
N GLN A 83 6.36 -7.14 5.14
CA GLN A 83 5.97 -7.53 3.79
C GLN A 83 4.49 -7.91 3.77
N LEU A 84 3.77 -7.39 2.78
CA LEU A 84 2.33 -7.48 2.57
C LEU A 84 2.04 -7.72 1.08
N GLU A 85 0.77 -7.88 0.76
CA GLU A 85 0.26 -7.96 -0.60
C GLU A 85 -0.79 -6.86 -0.80
N LEU A 86 -0.89 -6.32 -2.02
CA LEU A 86 -1.88 -5.31 -2.38
C LEU A 86 -2.42 -5.60 -3.78
N HIS A 87 -3.73 -5.64 -3.91
CA HIS A 87 -4.42 -5.81 -5.19
C HIS A 87 -4.69 -4.43 -5.80
N CYS A 88 -4.24 -4.24 -7.05
CA CYS A 88 -4.37 -2.98 -7.78
C CYS A 88 -5.18 -3.19 -9.07
N PRO A 89 -6.52 -3.11 -9.00
CA PRO A 89 -7.41 -3.33 -10.16
C PRO A 89 -7.35 -2.27 -11.24
N THR A 90 -6.95 -1.04 -10.93
CA THR A 90 -6.74 -0.01 -11.97
C THR A 90 -5.28 0.14 -12.34
N GLY A 91 -4.37 -0.33 -11.48
CA GLY A 91 -2.94 -0.13 -11.65
C GLY A 91 -2.51 1.29 -11.27
N GLU A 92 -3.37 2.04 -10.58
CA GLU A 92 -3.07 3.37 -10.05
C GLU A 92 -3.08 3.32 -8.53
N LEU A 93 -1.91 3.48 -7.93
CA LEU A 93 -1.74 3.51 -6.48
C LEU A 93 -1.96 4.93 -5.95
N VAL A 94 -2.80 5.09 -4.94
CA VAL A 94 -2.92 6.32 -4.17
C VAL A 94 -2.25 6.16 -2.80
N VAL A 95 -1.45 7.17 -2.45
CA VAL A 95 -1.02 7.42 -1.07
C VAL A 95 -2.02 8.41 -0.48
N GLU A 96 -2.83 7.97 0.48
CA GLU A 96 -3.93 8.78 1.02
C GLU A 96 -3.69 9.20 2.47
N LEU A 97 -4.01 10.46 2.75
CA LEU A 97 -4.08 11.04 4.08
C LEU A 97 -5.55 11.18 4.48
N ILE A 98 -5.94 10.57 5.59
CA ILE A 98 -7.34 10.39 6.03
C ILE A 98 -8.19 11.68 5.99
N ALA A 99 -7.59 12.86 6.22
CA ALA A 99 -8.30 14.14 6.21
C ALA A 99 -7.87 15.12 5.12
N ALA A 100 -6.90 14.74 4.28
CA ALA A 100 -6.38 15.60 3.21
C ALA A 100 -6.55 14.98 1.81
N GLY A 101 -7.05 13.74 1.72
CA GLY A 101 -7.22 13.01 0.47
C GLY A 101 -5.91 12.45 -0.06
N GLY A 102 -5.84 12.20 -1.38
CA GLY A 102 -4.65 11.66 -2.03
C GLY A 102 -3.46 12.61 -1.97
N ALA A 103 -2.42 12.24 -1.22
CA ALA A 103 -1.13 12.93 -1.20
C ALA A 103 -0.31 12.66 -2.46
N ALA A 104 -0.45 11.48 -3.05
CA ALA A 104 0.15 11.12 -4.34
C ALA A 104 -0.72 10.10 -5.08
N VAL A 105 -0.77 10.20 -6.40
CA VAL A 105 -1.32 9.17 -7.29
C VAL A 105 -0.21 8.73 -8.23
N ILE A 106 0.01 7.42 -8.31
CA ILE A 106 1.16 6.81 -8.95
C ILE A 106 0.66 5.74 -9.91
N ALA A 107 0.87 5.95 -11.21
CA ALA A 107 0.65 4.92 -12.22
C ALA A 107 1.72 3.82 -12.07
N LEU A 108 1.30 2.59 -11.83
CA LEU A 108 2.19 1.45 -11.70
C LEU A 108 2.63 1.01 -13.11
N PRO A 109 3.94 0.91 -13.40
CA PRO A 109 4.43 0.61 -14.76
C PRO A 109 3.92 -0.72 -15.35
N GLN A 110 3.61 -1.69 -14.50
CA GLN A 110 3.05 -2.98 -14.89
C GLN A 110 1.52 -3.00 -14.95
N GLY A 111 0.87 -1.91 -14.57
CA GLY A 111 -0.58 -1.75 -14.59
C GLY A 111 -1.28 -2.65 -13.57
N VAL A 112 -2.39 -3.25 -14.01
CA VAL A 112 -3.27 -4.07 -13.17
C VAL A 112 -2.56 -5.32 -12.66
N GLY A 113 -2.79 -5.66 -11.39
CA GLY A 113 -2.30 -6.93 -10.83
C GLY A 113 -2.22 -6.95 -9.32
N VAL A 114 -1.63 -8.03 -8.83
CA VAL A 114 -1.29 -8.21 -7.42
C VAL A 114 0.18 -7.83 -7.23
N TYR A 115 0.41 -6.94 -6.28
CA TYR A 115 1.73 -6.43 -5.94
C TYR A 115 2.17 -6.96 -4.59
N GLY A 116 3.42 -7.40 -4.51
CA GLY A 116 4.10 -7.52 -3.23
C GLY A 116 4.50 -6.13 -2.76
N VAL A 117 4.29 -5.84 -1.48
CA VAL A 117 4.62 -4.56 -0.87
C VAL A 117 5.50 -4.81 0.34
N ARG A 118 6.61 -4.10 0.45
CA ARG A 118 7.47 -4.11 1.63
C ARG A 118 7.57 -2.70 2.18
N VAL A 119 7.11 -2.52 3.41
CA VAL A 119 7.15 -1.24 4.12
C VAL A 119 8.26 -1.29 5.15
N HIS A 120 9.21 -0.38 5.04
CA HIS A 120 10.26 -0.16 6.01
C HIS A 120 10.02 1.14 6.75
N ARG A 121 10.36 1.17 8.03
CA ARG A 121 10.27 2.35 8.88
C ARG A 121 11.59 2.61 9.56
N ARG A 122 11.99 3.88 9.58
CA ARG A 122 13.16 4.36 10.32
C ARG A 122 12.77 5.58 11.15
N GLN A 123 13.15 5.56 12.41
CA GLN A 123 12.99 6.66 13.34
C GLN A 123 14.34 7.37 13.50
N ALA A 124 14.52 8.45 12.73
CA ALA A 124 15.68 9.34 12.83
C ALA A 124 15.25 10.69 13.44
N ASP A 125 15.88 11.80 13.04
CA ASP A 125 15.44 13.16 13.40
C ASP A 125 14.02 13.45 12.87
N THR A 126 13.70 12.87 11.71
CA THR A 126 12.35 12.75 11.16
C THR A 126 12.02 11.28 10.94
N GLU A 127 10.75 10.95 11.00
CA GLU A 127 10.29 9.61 10.65
C GLU A 127 10.35 9.43 9.12
N GLU A 128 10.89 8.30 8.68
CA GLU A 128 11.09 7.99 7.27
C GLU A 128 10.55 6.61 6.93
N PHE A 129 9.99 6.51 5.74
CA PHE A 129 9.44 5.29 5.19
C PHE A 129 10.02 5.01 3.81
N LEU A 130 10.41 3.75 3.60
CA LEU A 130 10.66 3.21 2.28
C LEU A 130 9.60 2.17 1.97
N ILE A 131 8.93 2.33 0.85
CA ILE A 131 7.91 1.40 0.36
C ILE A 131 8.39 0.82 -0.96
N GLU A 132 8.64 -0.48 -0.96
CA GLU A 132 9.03 -1.21 -2.16
C GLU A 132 7.83 -1.98 -2.69
N LEU A 133 7.47 -1.77 -3.95
CA LEU A 133 6.41 -2.50 -4.64
C LEU A 133 7.00 -3.30 -5.78
N TRP A 134 6.51 -4.52 -5.99
CA TRP A 134 6.85 -5.31 -7.16
C TRP A 134 5.65 -6.11 -7.63
N TRP A 135 5.50 -6.21 -8.94
CA TRP A 135 4.46 -7.01 -9.55
C TRP A 135 4.70 -8.50 -9.25
N ARG A 136 3.65 -9.24 -8.89
CA ARG A 136 3.72 -10.69 -8.60
C ARG A 136 2.97 -11.53 -9.61
N THR A 137 1.71 -11.20 -9.83
CA THR A 137 0.79 -12.02 -10.64
C THR A 137 -0.34 -11.14 -11.17
N PRO A 138 -1.04 -11.55 -12.26
CA PRO A 138 -2.31 -10.94 -12.63
C PRO A 138 -3.31 -11.02 -11.47
N LEU A 139 -4.32 -10.15 -11.48
CA LEU A 139 -5.44 -10.27 -10.56
C LEU A 139 -6.11 -11.64 -10.73
N PRO A 140 -6.63 -12.24 -9.63
CA PRO A 140 -7.54 -13.37 -9.78
C PRO A 140 -8.73 -12.96 -10.65
N PRO A 141 -9.35 -13.89 -11.39
CA PRO A 141 -10.63 -13.62 -12.03
C PRO A 141 -11.61 -13.10 -10.97
N ALA A 142 -12.46 -12.14 -11.35
CA ALA A 142 -13.57 -11.77 -10.47
C ALA A 142 -14.37 -13.05 -10.21
N ASP A 143 -14.64 -13.36 -8.94
CA ASP A 143 -15.69 -14.29 -8.59
C ASP A 143 -16.98 -13.60 -9.05
N ASP A 144 -17.46 -13.96 -10.24
CA ASP A 144 -18.74 -13.53 -10.75
C ASP A 144 -19.78 -14.22 -9.86
N ASP A 145 -20.19 -13.56 -8.79
CA ASP A 145 -21.31 -13.98 -7.93
C ASP A 145 -22.66 -13.99 -8.70
N GLU A 146 -22.64 -13.79 -10.02
CA GLU A 146 -23.79 -13.79 -10.93
C GLU A 146 -24.42 -15.17 -11.16
N ASP A 147 -23.88 -16.26 -10.58
CA ASP A 147 -24.52 -17.58 -10.66
C ASP A 147 -25.66 -17.80 -9.63
N PHE A 148 -25.94 -16.85 -8.72
CA PHE A 148 -26.97 -17.04 -7.69
C PHE A 148 -28.42 -16.81 -8.15
N TYR A 149 -28.66 -16.28 -9.36
CA TYR A 149 -30.02 -15.99 -9.88
C TYR A 149 -30.47 -16.89 -11.04
N GLY A 150 -29.81 -18.02 -11.30
CA GLY A 150 -30.28 -19.06 -12.23
C GLY A 150 -31.13 -20.11 -11.50
N ASP A 151 -32.36 -20.34 -11.99
CA ASP A 151 -33.26 -21.46 -11.62
C ASP A 151 -34.13 -21.33 -10.36
N LEU A 152 -34.95 -20.27 -10.28
CA LEU A 152 -36.10 -20.26 -9.38
C LEU A 152 -37.41 -19.87 -10.06
N TRP A 153 -37.66 -20.32 -11.30
CA TRP A 153 -39.00 -20.34 -11.91
C TRP A 153 -39.14 -21.48 -12.95
N THR A 154 -39.53 -22.67 -12.49
CA THR A 154 -40.34 -23.63 -13.27
C THR A 154 -41.30 -24.36 -12.34
#